data_AF-A0A1R2B0P0-F1
#
_entry.id   AF-A0A1R2B0P0-F1
#
_cell.length_a   1.000
_cell.length_b   1.000
_cell.length_c   1.000
_cell.angle_alpha   90.00
_cell.angle_beta   90.00
_cell.angle_gamma   90.00
#
_symmetry.space_group_name_H-M   'P 1'
#
loop_
_entity.id
_entity.type
_entity.pdbx_description
1 polymer ?
#
loop_
_entity_poly.entity_id
_entity_poly.type
_entity_poly.pdbx_seq_one_letter_code
_entity_poly.pdbx_strand_id
1 'polypeptide(L)'
;MSIDNKLLFECKLLKQIVYKTKNQLGKTLQFRRLMHVYRSLKNYIKGEFIENFEEIIEKAGISVMDSLMKKFLVPVFTALLGAYARIYYIITTSSNNHTTKIISRKLKTIIKLSKSFKKQTHHKEKKKIKEIESFLESIRCKV
;
A
#
# COMPACT_ATOMS: atom_id res chain seq x y z
N MET A 1 -18.26 -6.73 8.83
CA MET A 1 -17.56 -6.45 7.55
C MET A 1 -16.06 -6.65 7.76
N SER A 2 -15.37 -7.43 6.91
CA SER A 2 -13.93 -7.73 7.10
C SER A 2 -13.04 -6.48 6.94
N ILE A 3 -11.88 -6.48 7.58
CA ILE A 3 -10.86 -5.40 7.49
C ILE A 3 -10.47 -5.16 6.02
N ASP A 4 -10.25 -6.25 5.27
CA ASP A 4 -9.94 -6.21 3.83
C ASP A 4 -11.03 -5.49 3.03
N ASN A 5 -12.32 -5.72 3.36
CA ASN A 5 -13.42 -5.06 2.67
C ASN A 5 -13.50 -3.56 3.00
N LYS A 6 -13.15 -3.16 4.23
CA LYS A 6 -13.09 -1.74 4.62
C LYS A 6 -11.96 -1.02 3.88
N LEU A 7 -10.76 -1.59 3.81
CA LEU A 7 -9.64 -1.01 3.05
C LEU A 7 -9.91 -0.97 1.55
N LEU A 8 -10.56 -2.01 1.01
CA LEU A 8 -10.94 -2.05 -0.40
C LEU A 8 -11.93 -0.93 -0.76
N PHE A 9 -12.88 -0.64 0.14
CA PHE A 9 -13.80 0.47 -0.02
C PHE A 9 -13.08 1.81 -0.04
N GLU A 10 -12.21 2.08 0.94
CA GLU A 10 -11.43 3.33 0.96
C GLU A 10 -10.49 3.44 -0.25
N CYS A 11 -9.91 2.33 -0.73
CA CYS A 11 -9.09 2.33 -1.94
C CYS A 11 -9.90 2.67 -3.21
N LYS A 12 -11.15 2.21 -3.31
CA LYS A 12 -12.07 2.60 -4.38
C LYS A 12 -12.43 4.09 -4.30
N LEU A 13 -12.68 4.61 -3.10
CA LEU A 13 -12.93 6.03 -2.86
C LEU A 13 -11.71 6.88 -3.25
N LEU A 14 -10.50 6.49 -2.84
CA LEU A 14 -9.27 7.18 -3.20
C LEU A 14 -9.05 7.18 -4.71
N LYS A 15 -9.36 6.07 -5.40
CA LYS A 15 -9.35 6.01 -6.86
C LYS A 15 -10.27 7.07 -7.46
N GLN A 16 -11.52 7.17 -6.99
CA GLN A 16 -12.45 8.16 -7.52
C GLN A 16 -11.94 9.59 -7.31
N ILE A 17 -11.38 9.89 -6.14
CA ILE A 17 -10.81 11.21 -5.82
C ILE A 17 -9.63 11.54 -6.75
N VAL A 18 -8.71 10.60 -6.97
CA VAL A 18 -7.60 10.75 -7.93
C VAL A 18 -8.14 11.09 -9.33
N TYR A 19 -9.11 10.33 -9.83
CA TYR A 19 -9.58 10.53 -11.21
C TYR A 19 -10.35 11.85 -11.36
N LYS A 20 -11.17 12.24 -10.38
CA LYS A 20 -11.88 13.53 -10.39
C LYS A 20 -10.92 14.72 -10.30
N THR A 21 -9.84 14.59 -9.54
CA THR A 21 -8.84 15.68 -9.38
C THR A 21 -7.79 15.72 -10.50
N LYS A 22 -7.74 14.72 -11.38
CA LYS A 22 -6.77 14.63 -12.48
C LYS A 22 -6.79 15.87 -13.39
N ASN A 23 -7.96 16.41 -13.72
CA ASN A 23 -8.04 17.58 -14.59
C ASN A 23 -7.60 18.88 -13.88
N GLN A 24 -7.73 18.94 -12.56
CA GLN A 24 -7.41 20.12 -11.75
C GLN A 24 -5.96 20.14 -11.25
N LEU A 25 -5.38 18.94 -11.03
CA LEU A 25 -4.06 18.75 -10.42
C LEU A 25 -3.10 17.93 -11.30
N GLY A 26 -3.51 17.40 -12.45
CA GLY A 26 -2.82 16.29 -13.14
C GLY A 26 -1.32 16.46 -13.45
N LYS A 27 -0.83 17.69 -13.61
CA LYS A 27 0.59 17.99 -13.84
C LYS A 27 1.35 18.41 -12.57
N THR A 28 0.65 18.57 -11.44
CA THR A 28 1.23 19.09 -10.21
C THR A 28 1.90 17.99 -9.38
N LEU A 29 2.87 18.38 -8.56
CA LEU A 29 3.54 17.49 -7.62
C LEU A 29 2.54 16.84 -6.65
N GLN A 30 1.48 17.55 -6.29
CA GLN A 30 0.42 17.08 -5.40
C GLN A 30 -0.38 15.95 -6.02
N PHE A 31 -0.71 16.01 -7.32
CA PHE A 31 -1.36 14.88 -7.98
C PHE A 31 -0.47 13.63 -8.02
N ARG A 32 0.84 13.80 -8.26
CA ARG A 32 1.78 12.68 -8.21
C ARG A 32 1.83 12.06 -6.81
N ARG A 33 1.83 12.90 -5.76
CA ARG A 33 1.75 12.48 -4.34
C ARG A 33 0.45 11.73 -4.04
N LEU A 34 -0.70 12.25 -4.46
CA LEU A 34 -2.01 11.60 -4.30
C LEU A 34 -2.07 10.24 -5.04
N MET A 35 -1.55 10.19 -6.26
CA MET A 35 -1.45 8.97 -7.05
C MET A 35 -0.53 7.93 -6.39
N HIS A 36 0.55 8.38 -5.76
CA HIS A 36 1.47 7.53 -4.98
C HIS A 36 0.74 6.90 -3.78
N VAL A 37 0.01 7.70 -2.98
CA VAL A 37 -0.77 7.17 -1.85
C VAL A 37 -1.79 6.11 -2.30
N TYR A 38 -2.51 6.37 -3.39
CA TYR A 38 -3.43 5.38 -3.96
C TYR A 38 -2.73 4.07 -4.36
N ARG A 39 -1.58 4.16 -5.05
CA ARG A 39 -0.83 2.99 -5.51
C ARG A 39 -0.31 2.19 -4.32
N SER A 40 0.21 2.88 -3.31
CA SER A 40 0.68 2.25 -2.09
C SER A 40 -0.48 1.53 -1.38
N LEU A 41 -1.64 2.17 -1.18
CA LEU A 41 -2.78 1.48 -0.56
C LEU A 41 -3.22 0.24 -1.35
N LYS A 42 -3.25 0.33 -2.69
CA LYS A 42 -3.59 -0.80 -3.57
C LYS A 42 -2.61 -1.96 -3.41
N ASN A 43 -1.32 -1.67 -3.29
CA ASN A 43 -0.27 -2.66 -3.09
C ASN A 43 -0.32 -3.28 -1.69
N TYR A 44 -0.63 -2.48 -0.67
CA TYR A 44 -0.83 -2.94 0.71
C TYR A 44 -1.95 -3.99 0.79
N ILE A 45 -3.10 -3.72 0.17
CA ILE A 45 -4.24 -4.64 0.11
C ILE A 45 -3.89 -5.96 -0.60
N LYS A 46 -3.02 -5.90 -1.62
CA LYS A 46 -2.50 -7.09 -2.30
C LYS A 46 -1.54 -7.91 -1.44
N GLY A 47 -1.09 -7.37 -0.31
CA GLY A 47 -0.12 -7.99 0.59
C GLY A 47 1.33 -7.76 0.18
N GLU A 48 1.59 -6.75 -0.65
CA GLU A 48 2.95 -6.27 -0.89
C GLU A 48 3.44 -5.53 0.36
N PHE A 49 4.71 -5.72 0.73
CA PHE A 49 5.30 -4.99 1.85
C PHE A 49 5.50 -3.55 1.41
N ILE A 50 5.00 -2.62 2.22
CA ILE A 50 5.16 -1.19 2.01
C ILE A 50 5.78 -0.65 3.27
N GLU A 51 7.03 -0.24 3.16
CA GLU A 51 7.75 0.40 4.23
C GLU A 51 7.07 1.75 4.52
N ASN A 52 6.69 1.94 5.78
CA ASN A 52 6.13 3.18 6.34
C ASN A 52 4.99 3.82 5.54
N PHE A 53 3.90 3.07 5.32
CA PHE A 53 2.70 3.64 4.69
C PHE A 53 2.10 4.84 5.46
N GLU A 54 2.28 4.87 6.79
CA GLU A 54 1.91 6.01 7.63
C GLU A 54 2.69 7.27 7.24
N GLU A 55 4.00 7.14 7.06
CA GLU A 55 4.88 8.23 6.61
C GLU A 55 4.51 8.70 5.19
N ILE A 56 4.06 7.78 4.33
CA ILE A 56 3.54 8.12 2.99
C ILE A 56 2.26 8.94 3.11
N ILE A 57 1.32 8.58 3.99
CA ILE A 57 0.09 9.35 4.22
C ILE A 57 0.40 10.71 4.81
N GLU A 58 1.29 10.81 5.79
CA GLU A 58 1.63 12.09 6.43
C GLU A 58 2.30 13.03 5.43
N LYS A 59 3.39 12.61 4.79
CA LYS A 59 4.16 13.49 3.89
C LYS A 59 3.41 13.82 2.60
N ALA A 60 2.75 12.83 2.00
CA ALA A 60 2.05 13.03 0.73
C ALA A 60 0.65 13.61 0.92
N GLY A 61 -0.04 13.22 2.00
CA GLY A 61 -1.41 13.64 2.30
C GLY A 61 -1.49 15.10 2.71
N ILE A 62 -0.66 15.57 3.65
CA ILE A 62 -0.67 16.97 4.12
C ILE A 62 -0.46 17.93 2.95
N SER A 63 0.56 17.66 2.11
CA SER A 63 0.85 18.50 0.95
C SER A 63 -0.27 18.55 -0.10
N VAL A 64 -1.05 17.47 -0.25
CA VAL A 64 -2.21 17.44 -1.15
C VAL A 64 -3.36 18.25 -0.56
N MET A 65 -3.57 18.14 0.75
CA MET A 65 -4.61 18.85 1.48
C MET A 65 -4.41 20.36 1.43
N ASP A 66 -3.18 20.85 1.64
CA ASP A 66 -2.85 22.28 1.51
C ASP A 66 -3.14 22.83 0.11
N SER A 67 -2.85 22.05 -0.94
CA SER A 67 -3.11 22.45 -2.32
C SER A 67 -4.59 22.42 -2.69
N LEU A 68 -5.38 21.53 -2.09
CA LEU A 68 -6.82 21.47 -2.32
C LEU A 68 -7.53 22.65 -1.63
N MET A 69 -7.09 23.00 -0.42
CA MET A 69 -7.59 24.16 0.32
C MET A 69 -7.33 25.47 -0.45
N LYS A 70 -6.11 25.66 -0.98
CA LYS A 70 -5.76 26.84 -1.80
C LYS A 70 -6.54 26.97 -3.11
N LYS A 71 -7.08 25.86 -3.63
CA LYS A 71 -7.87 25.83 -4.88
C LYS A 71 -9.38 25.83 -4.65
N PHE A 72 -9.83 26.06 -3.41
CA PHE A 72 -11.24 26.02 -3.01
C PHE A 72 -11.97 24.70 -3.35
N LEU A 73 -11.23 23.58 -3.41
CA LEU A 73 -11.78 22.25 -3.68
C LEU A 73 -12.22 21.57 -2.37
N VAL A 74 -13.01 22.28 -1.57
CA VAL A 74 -13.41 21.88 -0.21
C VAL A 74 -14.07 20.50 -0.16
N PRO A 75 -14.98 20.11 -1.08
CA PRO A 75 -15.59 18.79 -1.04
C PRO A 75 -14.59 17.65 -1.28
N VAL A 76 -13.60 17.89 -2.13
CA VAL A 76 -12.53 16.93 -2.43
C VAL A 76 -11.58 16.81 -1.23
N PHE A 77 -11.25 17.95 -0.62
CA PHE A 77 -10.45 18.01 0.61
C PHE A 77 -11.10 17.20 1.74
N THR A 78 -12.37 17.44 2.05
CA THR A 78 -13.07 16.76 3.14
C THR A 78 -13.19 15.25 2.88
N ALA A 79 -13.47 14.85 1.64
CA ALA A 79 -13.51 13.44 1.25
C ALA A 79 -12.14 12.76 1.39
N LEU A 80 -11.06 13.45 1.02
CA LEU A 80 -9.70 12.93 1.14
C LEU A 80 -9.27 12.81 2.60
N LEU A 81 -9.57 13.81 3.44
CA LEU A 81 -9.31 13.78 4.87
C LEU A 81 -9.98 12.58 5.54
N GLY A 82 -11.28 12.40 5.27
CA GLY A 82 -12.06 11.31 5.83
C GLY A 82 -11.55 9.94 5.37
N ALA A 83 -11.16 9.81 4.11
CA ALA A 83 -10.56 8.58 3.60
C ALA A 83 -9.24 8.27 4.32
N TYR A 84 -8.34 9.26 4.46
CA TYR A 84 -7.07 9.06 5.15
C TYR A 84 -7.22 8.70 6.63
N ALA A 85 -8.09 9.40 7.36
CA ALA A 85 -8.36 9.10 8.76
C ALA A 85 -8.87 7.66 8.95
N ARG A 86 -9.79 7.20 8.07
CA ARG A 86 -10.32 5.83 8.13
C ARG A 86 -9.26 4.79 7.73
N ILE A 87 -8.47 5.04 6.69
CA ILE A 87 -7.37 4.15 6.30
C ILE A 87 -6.36 4.01 7.44
N TYR A 88 -5.94 5.13 8.04
CA TYR A 88 -5.01 5.15 9.17
C TYR A 88 -5.57 4.34 10.34
N TYR A 89 -6.81 4.60 10.75
CA TYR A 89 -7.47 3.86 11.81
C TYR A 89 -7.57 2.35 11.53
N ILE A 90 -7.93 1.95 10.30
CA ILE A 90 -8.04 0.54 9.94
C ILE A 90 -6.67 -0.15 9.97
N ILE A 91 -5.61 0.52 9.52
CA ILE A 91 -4.26 -0.05 9.49
C ILE A 91 -3.69 -0.19 10.91
N THR A 92 -3.79 0.85 11.73
CA THR A 92 -3.29 0.83 13.12
C THR A 92 -4.02 -0.21 13.97
N THR A 93 -5.34 -0.36 13.81
CA THR A 93 -6.13 -1.36 14.54
C THR A 93 -6.00 -2.79 14.00
N SER A 94 -5.34 -3.01 12.85
CA SER A 94 -5.22 -4.33 12.18
C SER A 94 -3.81 -4.94 12.17
N SER A 95 -2.85 -4.25 12.80
CA SER A 95 -1.41 -4.52 12.72
C SER A 95 -1.01 -6.00 12.98
N ASN A 96 -1.65 -6.70 13.93
CA ASN A 96 -1.30 -8.10 14.27
C ASN A 96 -1.88 -9.16 13.31
N ASN A 97 -3.06 -8.91 12.72
CA ASN A 97 -3.72 -9.89 11.84
C ASN A 97 -3.25 -9.77 10.38
N HIS A 98 -2.91 -8.56 9.95
CA HIS A 98 -2.49 -8.30 8.58
C HIS A 98 -1.04 -8.76 8.31
N THR A 99 -0.13 -8.56 9.27
CA THR A 99 1.26 -9.06 9.19
C THR A 99 1.30 -10.58 9.05
N THR A 100 0.56 -11.31 9.90
CA THR A 100 0.43 -12.77 9.85
C THR A 100 -0.13 -13.26 8.51
N LYS A 101 -1.11 -12.54 7.94
CA LYS A 101 -1.71 -12.87 6.64
C LYS A 101 -0.79 -12.57 5.46
N ILE A 102 0.00 -11.50 5.51
CA ILE A 102 1.07 -11.20 4.53
C ILE A 102 2.12 -12.30 4.56
N ILE A 103 2.61 -12.66 5.75
CA ILE A 103 3.60 -13.72 5.95
C ILE A 103 3.06 -15.04 5.38
N SER A 104 1.82 -15.40 5.69
CA SER A 104 1.13 -16.58 5.14
C SER A 104 1.04 -16.57 3.60
N ARG A 105 0.69 -15.43 2.98
CA ARG A 105 0.60 -15.32 1.51
C ARG A 105 1.97 -15.36 0.83
N LYS A 106 2.99 -14.72 1.42
CA LYS A 106 4.37 -14.79 0.93
C LYS A 106 4.93 -16.21 1.03
N LEU A 107 4.71 -16.90 2.16
CA LEU A 107 5.05 -18.31 2.34
C LEU A 107 4.38 -19.19 1.29
N LYS A 108 3.07 -19.02 1.03
CA LYS A 108 2.38 -19.76 -0.04
C LYS A 108 3.00 -19.50 -1.43
N THR A 109 3.43 -18.28 -1.70
CA THR A 109 4.09 -17.91 -2.96
C THR A 109 5.48 -18.54 -3.06
N ILE A 110 6.27 -18.51 -1.99
CA ILE A 110 7.58 -19.16 -1.90
C ILE A 110 7.44 -20.68 -2.05
N ILE A 111 6.47 -21.31 -1.40
CA ILE A 111 6.19 -22.76 -1.53
C ILE A 111 5.80 -23.10 -2.97
N LYS A 112 5.00 -22.25 -3.63
CA LYS A 112 4.61 -22.45 -5.03
C LYS A 112 5.82 -22.28 -5.96
N LEU A 113 6.69 -21.30 -5.67
CA LEU A 113 7.95 -21.11 -6.38
C LEU A 113 8.90 -22.28 -6.16
N SER A 114 9.09 -22.77 -4.93
CA SER A 114 9.96 -23.92 -4.62
C SER A 114 9.51 -25.21 -5.29
N LYS A 115 8.19 -25.43 -5.42
CA LYS A 115 7.64 -26.51 -6.24
C LYS A 115 7.95 -26.35 -7.73
N SER A 116 8.02 -25.11 -8.25
CA SER A 116 8.43 -24.83 -9.63
C SER A 116 9.94 -24.86 -9.86
N PHE A 117 10.75 -24.61 -8.82
CA PHE A 117 12.22 -24.69 -8.83
C PHE A 117 12.72 -26.11 -9.09
N LYS A 118 11.93 -27.15 -8.79
CA LYS A 118 12.26 -28.55 -9.14
C LYS A 118 12.37 -28.81 -10.67
N LYS A 119 12.12 -27.82 -11.53
CA LYS A 119 12.07 -27.97 -13.00
C LYS A 119 13.01 -27.07 -13.83
N GLN A 120 13.77 -26.10 -13.28
CA GLN A 120 14.53 -25.16 -14.13
C GLN A 120 15.91 -24.73 -13.58
N THR A 121 16.81 -24.36 -14.50
CA THR A 121 18.28 -24.26 -14.42
C THR A 121 18.91 -23.08 -13.64
N HIS A 122 20.16 -23.32 -13.22
CA HIS A 122 20.95 -22.71 -12.14
C HIS A 122 21.27 -21.20 -12.09
N HIS A 123 21.11 -20.41 -13.16
CA HIS A 123 21.66 -19.03 -13.13
C HIS A 123 20.65 -17.94 -12.70
N LYS A 124 19.34 -18.15 -12.92
CA LYS A 124 18.28 -17.25 -12.42
C LYS A 124 17.90 -17.52 -10.95
N GLU A 125 18.43 -18.58 -10.36
CA GLU A 125 18.09 -19.06 -9.02
C GLU A 125 18.79 -18.24 -7.93
N LYS A 126 20.06 -17.83 -8.12
CA LYS A 126 20.85 -17.11 -7.09
C LYS A 126 20.23 -15.79 -6.61
N LYS A 127 19.61 -15.00 -7.52
CA LYS A 127 18.95 -13.74 -7.12
C LYS A 127 17.69 -14.00 -6.29
N LYS A 128 16.94 -15.04 -6.63
CA LYS A 128 15.69 -15.43 -5.94
C LYS A 128 15.97 -16.11 -4.59
N ILE A 129 17.06 -16.87 -4.48
CA ILE A 129 17.52 -17.45 -3.21
C ILE A 129 17.89 -16.33 -2.24
N LYS A 130 18.63 -15.30 -2.68
CA LYS A 130 18.94 -14.12 -1.84
C LYS A 130 17.69 -13.38 -1.33
N GLU A 131 16.64 -13.28 -2.15
CA GLU A 131 15.36 -12.69 -1.72
C GLU A 131 14.65 -13.54 -0.64
N ILE A 132 14.76 -14.87 -0.73
CA ILE A 132 14.19 -15.79 0.27
C ILE A 132 15.01 -15.75 1.56
N GLU A 133 16.34 -15.77 1.48
CA GLU A 133 17.24 -15.66 2.64
C GLU A 133 17.02 -14.35 3.39
N SER A 134 16.97 -13.22 2.68
CA SER A 134 16.68 -11.91 3.28
C SER A 134 15.30 -11.86 3.95
N PHE A 135 14.30 -12.54 3.37
CA PHE A 135 12.98 -12.64 3.98
C PHE A 135 12.98 -13.50 5.26
N LEU A 136 13.65 -14.65 5.26
CA LEU A 136 13.76 -15.50 6.45
C LEU A 136 14.53 -14.80 7.58
N GLU A 137 15.60 -14.07 7.24
CA GLU A 137 16.36 -13.26 8.20
C GLU A 137 15.48 -12.17 8.84
N SER A 138 14.63 -11.51 8.03
CA SER A 138 13.70 -10.48 8.52
C SER A 138 12.62 -10.99 9.48
N ILE A 139 12.32 -12.29 9.45
CA ILE A 139 11.43 -12.96 10.41
C ILE A 139 12.20 -13.32 11.68
N ARG A 140 13.44 -13.80 11.54
CA ARG A 140 14.28 -14.22 12.67
C ARG A 140 14.65 -13.05 13.59
N CYS A 141 14.85 -11.85 13.06
CA CYS A 141 15.12 -10.65 13.87
C CYS A 141 13.90 -10.06 14.59
N LYS A 142 12.70 -10.62 14.44
CA LYS A 142 11.44 -10.15 15.07
C LYS A 142 10.89 -11.08 16.14
N VAL A 143 11.53 -12.23 16.35
CA VAL A 143 11.27 -13.18 17.45
C VAL A 143 12.35 -12.99 18.50
#